data_AF-A0A1H7BKY6-F1
#
_entry.id   AF-A0A1H7BKY6-F1
#
_cell.length_a   1.000
_cell.length_b   1.000
_cell.length_c   1.000
_cell.angle_alpha   90.00
_cell.angle_beta   90.00
_cell.angle_gamma   90.00
#
_symmetry.space_group_name_H-M   'P 1'
#
loop_
_entity.id
_entity.type
_entity.pdbx_description
1 polymer ?
#
loop_
_entity_poly.entity_id
_entity_poly.type
_entity_poly.pdbx_seq_one_letter_code
_entity_poly.pdbx_strand_id
1 'polypeptide(L)'
;MNRPDPNSADQSANKDDDAVWLDLVARLEATESGAGEPAAADNAEQASEAGTSQAESNKTFKDFDPLGLSTPVTEPAPEATAIPAATGRSLGPRDFEVDEEDDSFVPEEPASLAGTEPLTMLAWVGAVGGPIALLLTAMFWRSAPLTAILGIVAAFVASVVFLIMRLPQEKNDNDDGARI
;
A
#
# COMPACT_ATOMS: atom_id res chain seq x y z
N MET A 1 -26.12 -17.69 -21.98
CA MET A 1 -24.65 -17.85 -22.14
C MET A 1 -24.13 -16.63 -22.89
N ASN A 2 -23.53 -15.67 -22.19
CA ASN A 2 -22.89 -14.52 -22.81
C ASN A 2 -21.54 -14.99 -23.36
N ARG A 3 -21.36 -15.02 -24.68
CA ARG A 3 -20.06 -15.32 -25.29
C ARG A 3 -19.23 -14.04 -25.17
N PRO A 4 -18.05 -14.05 -24.53
CA PRO A 4 -17.17 -12.89 -24.55
C PRO A 4 -16.72 -12.64 -26.00
N ASP A 5 -16.79 -11.39 -26.44
CA ASP A 5 -16.39 -10.98 -27.79
C ASP A 5 -14.88 -11.25 -27.99
N PRO A 6 -14.47 -11.87 -29.11
CA PRO A 6 -13.07 -12.18 -29.39
C PRO A 6 -12.21 -10.95 -29.73
N ASN A 7 -12.78 -9.75 -29.66
CA ASN A 7 -12.20 -8.48 -30.09
C ASN A 7 -12.13 -7.43 -28.97
N SER A 8 -12.26 -7.85 -27.71
CA SER A 8 -12.02 -6.95 -26.59
C SER A 8 -10.56 -6.51 -26.57
N ALA A 9 -10.32 -5.21 -26.74
CA ALA A 9 -9.01 -4.57 -26.64
C ALA A 9 -8.24 -4.93 -25.35
N ASP A 10 -8.98 -5.35 -24.31
CA ASP A 10 -8.43 -5.85 -23.05
C ASP A 10 -7.55 -7.11 -23.24
N GLN A 11 -7.83 -7.99 -24.21
CA GLN A 11 -7.01 -9.20 -24.41
C GLN A 11 -5.69 -8.94 -25.14
N SER A 12 -5.63 -7.96 -26.04
CA SER A 12 -4.38 -7.55 -26.67
C SER A 12 -3.49 -6.79 -25.69
N ALA A 13 -4.08 -5.89 -24.89
CA ALA A 13 -3.35 -5.16 -23.85
C ALA A 13 -2.69 -6.10 -22.82
N ASN A 14 -3.42 -7.12 -22.34
CA ASN A 14 -2.83 -8.12 -21.44
C ASN A 14 -1.69 -8.94 -22.10
N LYS A 15 -1.78 -9.23 -23.40
CA LYS A 15 -0.70 -9.97 -24.11
C LYS A 15 0.57 -9.13 -24.29
N ASP A 16 0.40 -7.83 -24.55
CA ASP A 16 1.52 -6.91 -24.71
C ASP A 16 2.23 -6.69 -23.37
N ASP A 17 1.46 -6.56 -22.27
CA ASP A 17 2.00 -6.43 -20.90
C ASP A 17 2.76 -7.70 -20.45
N ASP A 18 2.24 -8.89 -20.76
CA ASP A 18 2.92 -10.17 -20.48
C ASP A 18 4.27 -10.28 -21.21
N ALA A 19 4.35 -9.80 -22.46
CA ALA A 19 5.58 -9.83 -23.25
C ALA A 19 6.65 -8.88 -22.70
N VAL A 20 6.26 -7.68 -22.27
CA VAL A 20 7.16 -6.70 -21.63
C VAL A 20 7.66 -7.23 -20.28
N TRP A 21 6.79 -7.86 -19.50
CA TRP A 21 7.17 -8.44 -18.21
C TRP A 21 8.19 -9.58 -18.36
N LEU A 22 8.02 -10.45 -19.36
CA LEU A 22 8.98 -11.52 -19.66
C LEU A 22 10.35 -10.99 -20.09
N ASP A 23 10.41 -9.90 -20.85
CA ASP A 23 11.68 -9.26 -21.21
C ASP A 23 12.40 -8.68 -19.98
N LEU A 24 11.66 -8.07 -19.04
CA LEU A 24 12.21 -7.56 -17.78
C LEU A 24 12.79 -8.68 -16.91
N VAL A 25 12.06 -9.80 -16.80
CA VAL A 25 12.52 -10.97 -16.03
C VAL A 25 13.74 -11.60 -16.69
N ALA A 26 13.73 -11.79 -18.01
CA ALA A 26 14.88 -12.35 -18.73
C ALA A 26 16.14 -11.49 -18.58
N ARG A 27 15.98 -10.15 -18.64
CA ARG A 27 17.08 -9.21 -18.41
C ARG A 27 17.59 -9.24 -16.97
N LEU A 28 16.70 -9.40 -15.99
CA LEU A 28 17.05 -9.51 -14.58
C LEU A 28 17.82 -10.81 -14.30
N GLU A 29 17.34 -11.95 -14.80
CA GLU A 29 18.01 -13.25 -14.67
C GLU A 29 19.37 -13.26 -15.38
N ALA A 30 19.49 -12.59 -16.54
CA ALA A 30 20.76 -12.44 -17.24
C ALA A 30 21.77 -11.56 -16.48
N THR A 31 21.30 -10.50 -15.81
CA THR A 31 22.16 -9.64 -14.97
C THR A 31 22.64 -10.38 -13.72
N GLU A 32 21.77 -11.19 -13.11
CA GLU A 32 22.09 -12.00 -11.94
C GLU A 32 23.05 -13.15 -12.29
N SER A 33 22.83 -13.79 -13.44
CA SER A 33 23.72 -14.83 -13.97
C SER A 33 25.07 -14.29 -14.47
N GLY A 34 25.15 -12.97 -14.74
CA GLY A 34 26.35 -12.28 -15.23
C GLY A 34 27.27 -11.70 -14.15
N ALA A 35 26.95 -11.88 -12.87
CA ALA A 35 27.81 -11.46 -11.75
C ALA A 35 29.00 -12.43 -11.57
N GLY A 36 29.86 -12.51 -12.57
CA GLY A 36 31.04 -13.38 -12.56
C GLY A 36 31.89 -13.29 -13.83
N GLU A 37 32.87 -12.40 -13.79
CA GLU A 37 34.10 -12.33 -14.60
C GLU A 37 34.11 -11.59 -15.98
N PRO A 38 35.09 -10.68 -16.22
CA PRO A 38 35.21 -9.93 -17.46
C PRO A 38 36.11 -10.66 -18.46
N ALA A 39 35.64 -10.86 -19.69
CA ALA A 39 36.49 -11.28 -20.81
C ALA A 39 36.31 -10.33 -21.99
N ALA A 40 37.39 -9.63 -22.29
CA ALA A 40 37.51 -8.66 -23.37
C ALA A 40 37.60 -9.32 -24.76
N ALA A 41 37.13 -8.57 -25.75
CA ALA A 41 37.47 -8.58 -27.18
C ALA A 41 37.01 -9.80 -28.03
N ASP A 42 35.98 -9.59 -28.86
CA ASP A 42 36.18 -9.37 -30.31
C ASP A 42 34.84 -9.26 -31.06
N ASN A 43 34.58 -8.08 -31.61
CA ASN A 43 34.20 -7.82 -33.01
C ASN A 43 33.39 -6.53 -33.11
N ALA A 44 34.08 -5.49 -33.57
CA ALA A 44 33.52 -4.29 -34.13
C ALA A 44 32.94 -4.61 -35.51
N GLU A 45 31.62 -4.56 -35.68
CA GLU A 45 30.95 -4.15 -36.91
C GLU A 45 29.43 -4.12 -36.72
N GLN A 46 28.95 -3.05 -36.07
CA GLN A 46 27.63 -2.47 -36.34
C GLN A 46 27.56 -1.07 -35.70
N ALA A 47 28.15 -0.10 -36.41
CA ALA A 47 27.95 1.30 -36.14
C ALA A 47 26.73 1.79 -36.92
N SER A 48 25.57 1.83 -36.27
CA SER A 48 24.57 2.91 -36.36
C SER A 48 23.40 2.57 -35.45
N GLU A 49 22.95 3.57 -34.69
CA GLU A 49 21.81 3.55 -33.74
C GLU A 49 22.08 3.07 -32.30
N ALA A 50 23.28 3.32 -31.76
CA ALA A 50 23.54 3.30 -30.32
C ALA A 50 23.83 4.72 -29.81
N GLY A 51 22.83 5.59 -29.80
CA GLY A 51 22.83 6.82 -29.01
C GLY A 51 21.53 6.83 -28.23
N THR A 52 21.46 6.28 -27.02
CA THR A 52 21.45 7.16 -25.83
C THR A 52 21.69 6.40 -24.50
N SER A 53 21.85 5.08 -24.50
CA SER A 53 21.72 4.28 -23.26
C SER A 53 22.97 4.15 -22.38
N GLN A 54 24.14 4.61 -22.84
CA GLN A 54 25.35 4.71 -21.98
C GLN A 54 25.44 6.05 -21.21
N ALA A 55 24.58 7.03 -21.51
CA ALA A 55 24.56 8.32 -20.83
C ALA A 55 23.71 8.30 -19.54
N GLU A 56 22.87 7.28 -19.33
CA GLU A 56 21.96 7.23 -18.19
C GLU A 56 22.55 6.60 -16.94
N SER A 57 23.55 5.70 -17.09
CA SER A 57 24.21 5.02 -15.97
C SER A 57 25.18 5.90 -15.19
N ASN A 58 25.46 7.13 -15.66
CA ASN A 58 26.39 8.06 -15.04
C ASN A 58 25.70 9.27 -14.37
N LYS A 59 24.36 9.25 -14.26
CA LYS A 59 23.60 10.29 -13.56
C LYS A 59 23.81 10.12 -12.05
N THR A 60 24.38 11.12 -11.40
CA THR A 60 24.59 11.12 -9.94
C THR A 60 23.33 11.66 -9.26
N PHE A 61 23.14 11.39 -7.97
CA PHE A 61 21.96 11.82 -7.21
C PHE A 61 21.67 13.34 -7.34
N LYS A 62 22.71 14.16 -7.57
CA LYS A 62 22.59 15.61 -7.79
C LYS A 62 21.82 15.98 -9.07
N ASP A 63 21.81 15.11 -10.07
CA ASP A 63 21.12 15.36 -11.36
C ASP A 63 19.59 15.24 -11.23
N PHE A 64 19.10 14.68 -10.11
CA PHE A 64 17.68 14.53 -9.79
C PHE A 64 17.17 15.54 -8.76
N ASP A 65 17.97 16.56 -8.43
CA ASP A 65 17.61 17.56 -7.43
C ASP A 65 17.24 18.91 -8.07
N PRO A 66 15.97 19.12 -8.45
CA PRO A 66 15.52 20.37 -9.07
C PRO A 66 15.55 21.56 -8.11
N LEU A 67 15.75 21.34 -6.80
CA LEU A 67 15.76 22.37 -5.76
C LEU A 67 17.16 22.65 -5.20
N GLY A 68 18.18 21.90 -5.64
CA GLY A 68 19.59 22.11 -5.30
C GLY A 68 19.98 21.80 -3.85
N LEU A 69 19.14 21.10 -3.11
CA LEU A 69 19.31 20.79 -1.67
C LEU A 69 20.47 19.82 -1.37
N SER A 70 20.92 19.07 -2.37
CA SER A 70 21.97 18.05 -2.30
C SER A 70 23.37 18.65 -2.38
N THR A 71 23.47 19.97 -2.64
CA THR A 71 24.74 20.68 -2.58
C THR A 71 24.98 21.12 -1.13
N PRO A 72 26.04 20.65 -0.46
CA PRO A 72 26.38 21.19 0.85
C PRO A 72 26.70 22.67 0.68
N VAL A 73 26.02 23.52 1.45
CA VAL A 73 26.32 24.95 1.54
C VAL A 73 27.77 25.07 2.01
N THR A 74 28.69 25.39 1.09
CA THR A 74 30.04 25.83 1.43
C THR A 74 29.90 27.21 2.04
N GLU A 75 30.00 27.29 3.36
CA GLU A 75 30.09 28.54 4.11
C GLU A 75 31.31 29.33 3.60
N PRO A 76 31.13 30.54 3.01
CA PRO A 76 32.26 31.36 2.63
C PRO A 76 32.94 31.90 3.89
N ALA A 77 34.26 31.71 3.98
CA ALA A 77 35.11 32.33 4.98
C ALA A 77 34.96 33.87 4.94
N PRO A 78 35.15 34.56 6.09
CA PRO A 78 34.44 35.78 6.40
C PRO A 78 35.06 37.00 5.73
N GLU A 79 34.32 37.66 4.86
CA GLU A 79 34.58 39.05 4.50
C GLU A 79 33.69 39.97 5.35
N ALA A 80 34.34 40.97 5.93
CA ALA A 80 33.82 41.78 7.01
C ALA A 80 32.52 42.52 6.67
N THR A 81 31.43 42.17 7.34
CA THR A 81 30.39 43.12 7.76
C THR A 81 29.75 42.56 9.03
N ALA A 82 30.12 43.16 10.16
CA ALA A 82 29.56 42.82 11.47
C ALA A 82 28.07 43.20 11.52
N ILE A 83 27.21 42.26 11.18
CA ILE A 83 25.83 42.23 11.65
C ILE A 83 25.92 41.72 13.10
N PRO A 84 25.37 42.41 14.11
CA PRO A 84 25.36 41.88 15.46
C PRO A 84 24.67 40.52 15.40
N ALA A 85 25.41 39.48 15.81
CA ALA A 85 24.90 38.13 15.94
C ALA A 85 23.65 38.18 16.81
N ALA A 86 22.48 38.17 16.17
CA ALA A 86 21.27 37.71 16.81
C ALA A 86 21.58 36.25 17.17
N THR A 87 21.92 36.04 18.45
CA THR A 87 22.19 34.75 19.09
C THR A 87 20.92 33.91 19.16
N GLY A 88 20.38 33.59 17.99
CA GLY A 88 19.32 32.62 17.79
C GLY A 88 19.69 31.86 16.53
N ARG A 89 20.49 30.81 16.70
CA ARG A 89 20.60 29.76 15.67
C ARG A 89 19.15 29.38 15.36
N SER A 90 18.67 29.68 14.15
CA SER A 90 17.36 29.20 13.71
C SER A 90 17.45 27.68 13.76
N LEU A 91 16.73 27.04 14.69
CA LEU A 91 16.69 25.60 14.83
C LEU A 91 16.38 25.02 13.45
N GLY A 92 17.37 24.35 12.85
CA GLY A 92 17.17 23.63 11.61
C GLY A 92 16.23 22.45 11.86
N PRO A 93 15.69 21.80 10.81
CA PRO A 93 14.81 20.64 10.95
C PRO A 93 15.43 19.41 11.64
N ARG A 94 16.66 19.52 12.17
CA ARG A 94 17.35 18.49 12.93
C ARG A 94 17.78 18.94 14.33
N ASP A 95 17.53 20.20 14.68
CA ASP A 95 17.90 20.77 15.96
C ASP A 95 16.76 20.62 16.97
N PHE A 96 16.09 19.46 17.00
CA PHE A 96 15.09 19.17 18.02
C PHE A 96 15.80 18.76 19.31
N GLU A 97 15.59 19.54 20.36
CA GLU A 97 15.94 19.16 21.72
C GLU A 97 14.91 18.11 22.16
N VAL A 98 15.37 16.92 22.54
CA VAL A 98 14.49 15.91 23.14
C VAL A 98 14.16 16.42 24.52
N ASP A 99 12.90 16.79 24.74
CA ASP A 99 12.42 17.13 26.08
C ASP A 99 12.60 15.86 26.94
N GLU A 100 13.37 15.96 28.03
CA GLU A 100 13.66 14.82 28.93
C GLU A 100 12.45 14.47 29.81
N GLU A 101 11.33 15.19 29.64
CA GLU A 101 10.04 14.80 30.18
C GLU A 101 9.59 13.49 29.50
N ASP A 102 9.82 12.38 30.19
CA ASP A 102 9.33 11.02 29.89
C ASP A 102 7.78 11.00 29.91
N ASP A 103 7.14 11.70 28.96
CA ASP A 103 5.73 11.50 28.62
C ASP A 103 5.61 10.19 27.85
N SER A 104 5.90 9.10 28.55
CA SER A 104 5.76 7.74 28.03
C SER A 104 4.31 7.53 27.62
N PHE A 105 4.10 7.29 26.32
CA PHE A 105 2.79 6.94 25.79
C PHE A 105 2.26 5.71 26.54
N VAL A 106 1.22 5.93 27.35
CA VAL A 106 0.43 4.86 27.96
C VAL A 106 -0.82 4.71 27.09
N PRO A 107 -0.93 3.62 26.29
CA PRO A 107 -2.16 3.37 25.57
C PRO A 107 -3.31 3.27 26.56
N GLU A 108 -4.41 3.96 26.27
CA GLU A 108 -5.65 3.76 27.02
C GLU A 108 -6.06 2.29 26.93
N GLU A 109 -6.53 1.71 28.03
CA GLU A 109 -7.06 0.35 28.01
C GLU A 109 -8.23 0.29 27.03
N PRO A 110 -8.22 -0.65 26.06
CA PRO A 110 -9.26 -0.70 25.05
C PRO A 110 -10.60 -0.96 25.71
N ALA A 111 -11.64 -0.27 25.24
CA ALA A 111 -13.00 -0.44 25.73
C ALA A 111 -13.39 -1.94 25.69
N SER A 112 -13.93 -2.45 26.79
CA SER A 112 -14.27 -3.86 26.90
C SER A 112 -15.29 -4.27 25.84
N LEU A 113 -14.98 -5.35 25.11
CA LEU A 113 -15.90 -5.97 24.15
C LEU A 113 -17.20 -6.49 24.80
N ALA A 114 -17.22 -6.63 26.13
CA ALA A 114 -18.43 -6.95 26.89
C ALA A 114 -19.52 -5.86 26.78
N GLY A 115 -19.18 -4.64 26.35
CA GLY A 115 -20.11 -3.54 26.12
C GLY A 115 -20.84 -3.58 24.77
N THR A 116 -20.61 -4.60 23.93
CA THR A 116 -21.28 -4.68 22.62
C THR A 116 -22.79 -4.85 22.81
N GLU A 117 -23.60 -4.07 22.11
CA GLU A 117 -25.05 -4.15 22.23
C GLU A 117 -25.56 -5.57 21.87
N PRO A 118 -26.44 -6.19 22.67
CA PRO A 118 -26.90 -7.56 22.45
C PRO A 118 -27.55 -7.77 21.07
N LEU A 119 -28.18 -6.73 20.52
CA LEU A 119 -28.79 -6.80 19.19
C LEU A 119 -27.75 -6.94 18.07
N THR A 120 -26.59 -6.28 18.21
CA THR A 120 -25.45 -6.45 17.29
C THR A 120 -24.85 -7.83 17.39
N MET A 121 -24.77 -8.40 18.60
CA MET A 121 -24.34 -9.79 18.78
C MET A 121 -25.29 -10.78 18.10
N LEU A 122 -26.61 -10.60 18.26
CA LEU A 122 -27.60 -11.41 17.53
C LEU A 122 -27.48 -11.25 16.01
N ALA A 123 -27.18 -10.05 15.53
CA ALA A 123 -26.96 -9.81 14.11
C ALA A 123 -25.69 -10.51 13.59
N TRP A 124 -24.61 -10.56 14.36
CA TRP A 124 -23.43 -11.34 14.00
C TRP A 124 -23.70 -12.85 14.02
N VAL A 125 -24.46 -13.33 15.01
CA VAL A 125 -24.89 -14.73 15.08
C VAL A 125 -25.76 -15.07 13.88
N GLY A 126 -26.69 -14.21 13.44
CA GLY A 126 -27.48 -14.48 12.24
C GLY A 126 -26.66 -14.36 10.94
N ALA A 127 -25.69 -13.44 10.87
CA ALA A 127 -24.85 -13.24 9.70
C ALA A 127 -23.89 -14.42 9.48
N VAL A 128 -23.21 -14.88 10.54
CA VAL A 128 -22.31 -16.04 10.47
C VAL A 128 -23.09 -17.36 10.57
N GLY A 129 -24.12 -17.38 11.41
CA GLY A 129 -24.94 -18.56 11.64
C GLY A 129 -25.87 -18.88 10.47
N GLY A 130 -26.26 -17.93 9.62
CA GLY A 130 -27.06 -18.19 8.43
C GLY A 130 -26.39 -19.16 7.45
N PRO A 131 -25.18 -18.86 6.95
CA PRO A 131 -24.40 -19.75 6.10
C PRO A 131 -24.11 -21.11 6.76
N ILE A 132 -23.72 -21.10 8.03
CA ILE A 132 -23.45 -22.34 8.79
C ILE A 132 -24.73 -23.17 8.94
N ALA A 133 -25.86 -22.56 9.28
CA ALA A 133 -27.15 -23.22 9.42
C ALA A 133 -27.62 -23.80 8.09
N LEU A 134 -27.42 -23.10 6.96
CA LEU A 134 -27.70 -23.66 5.64
C LEU A 134 -26.83 -24.89 5.34
N LEU A 135 -25.53 -24.84 5.67
CA LEU A 135 -24.62 -25.97 5.49
C LEU A 135 -25.05 -27.17 6.35
N LEU A 136 -25.31 -26.94 7.64
CA LEU A 136 -25.78 -27.98 8.56
C LEU A 136 -27.14 -28.55 8.12
N THR A 137 -28.05 -27.70 7.66
CA THR A 137 -29.35 -28.13 7.12
C THR A 137 -29.15 -28.98 5.87
N ALA A 138 -28.26 -28.59 4.95
CA ALA A 138 -27.97 -29.38 3.75
C ALA A 138 -27.34 -30.74 4.07
N MET A 139 -26.48 -30.80 5.09
CA MET A 139 -25.74 -32.01 5.48
C MET A 139 -26.58 -32.98 6.31
N PHE A 140 -27.28 -32.50 7.33
CA PHE A 140 -28.04 -33.34 8.27
C PHE A 140 -29.53 -33.43 7.94
N TRP A 141 -30.06 -32.48 7.15
CA TRP A 141 -31.49 -32.34 6.90
C TRP A 141 -31.81 -32.17 5.41
N ARG A 142 -31.33 -33.11 4.59
CA ARG A 142 -31.45 -33.06 3.13
C ARG A 142 -32.88 -32.89 2.60
N SER A 143 -33.88 -33.34 3.37
CA SER A 143 -35.31 -33.21 3.07
C SER A 143 -35.99 -32.01 3.76
N ALA A 144 -35.23 -31.00 4.19
CA ALA A 144 -35.80 -29.83 4.85
C ALA A 144 -36.87 -29.15 3.97
N PRO A 145 -38.02 -28.78 4.56
CA PRO A 145 -39.09 -28.11 3.81
C PRO A 145 -38.61 -26.73 3.34
N LEU A 146 -39.12 -26.30 2.19
CA LEU A 146 -38.72 -25.03 1.55
C LEU A 146 -38.93 -23.82 2.47
N THR A 147 -39.93 -23.87 3.35
CA THR A 147 -40.21 -22.85 4.37
C THR A 147 -39.07 -22.69 5.38
N ALA A 148 -38.41 -23.78 5.79
CA ALA A 148 -37.27 -23.73 6.70
C ALA A 148 -36.06 -23.06 6.03
N ILE A 149 -35.78 -23.43 4.77
CA ILE A 149 -34.70 -22.84 3.99
C ILE A 149 -34.93 -21.34 3.80
N LEU A 150 -36.14 -20.95 3.39
CA LEU A 150 -36.51 -19.53 3.27
C LEU A 150 -36.42 -18.78 4.60
N GLY A 151 -36.80 -19.42 5.72
CA GLY A 151 -36.65 -18.83 7.05
C GLY A 151 -35.20 -18.53 7.41
N ILE A 152 -34.28 -19.46 7.15
CA ILE A 152 -32.85 -19.27 7.40
C ILE A 152 -32.28 -18.16 6.51
N VAL A 153 -32.63 -18.16 5.22
CA VAL A 153 -32.20 -17.11 4.27
C VAL A 153 -32.73 -15.74 4.69
N ALA A 154 -34.01 -15.65 5.07
CA ALA A 154 -34.62 -14.40 5.51
C ALA A 154 -33.95 -13.87 6.79
N ALA A 155 -33.67 -14.75 7.76
CA ALA A 155 -32.95 -14.38 8.98
C ALA A 155 -31.53 -13.88 8.67
N PHE A 156 -30.81 -14.55 7.77
CA PHE A 156 -29.49 -14.12 7.32
C PHE A 156 -29.53 -12.72 6.68
N VAL A 157 -30.44 -12.50 5.74
CA VAL A 157 -30.60 -11.20 5.06
C VAL A 157 -30.96 -10.11 6.06
N ALA A 158 -31.90 -10.37 6.97
CA ALA A 158 -32.27 -9.41 8.02
C ALA A 158 -31.07 -9.05 8.90
N SER A 159 -30.24 -10.04 9.26
CA SER A 159 -28.99 -9.85 10.00
C SER A 159 -28.02 -8.92 9.30
N VAL A 160 -27.75 -9.19 8.01
CA VAL A 160 -26.80 -8.41 7.21
C VAL A 160 -27.31 -6.99 7.00
N VAL A 161 -28.60 -6.82 6.68
CA VAL A 161 -29.21 -5.49 6.54
C VAL A 161 -29.11 -4.71 7.85
N PHE A 162 -29.39 -5.34 8.99
CA PHE A 162 -29.24 -4.71 10.31
C PHE A 162 -27.80 -4.24 10.56
N LEU A 163 -26.80 -5.08 10.28
CA LEU A 163 -25.37 -4.73 10.39
C LEU A 163 -24.99 -3.55 9.49
N ILE A 164 -25.52 -3.50 8.27
CA ILE A 164 -25.28 -2.39 7.35
C ILE A 164 -25.87 -1.09 7.90
N MET A 165 -27.11 -1.12 8.40
CA MET A 165 -27.75 0.05 9.01
C MET A 165 -27.05 0.51 10.30
N ARG A 166 -26.31 -0.39 10.95
CA ARG A 166 -25.56 -0.16 12.18
C ARG A 166 -24.20 0.50 11.94
N LEU A 167 -23.66 0.44 10.73
CA LEU A 167 -22.36 1.01 10.42
C LEU A 167 -22.39 2.53 10.67
N PRO A 168 -21.46 3.06 11.49
CA PRO A 168 -21.32 4.50 11.69
C PRO A 168 -21.06 5.18 10.35
N GLN A 169 -21.90 6.16 10.00
CA GLN A 169 -21.76 6.92 8.75
C GLN A 169 -20.78 8.09 8.90
N GLU A 170 -20.34 8.37 10.14
CA GLU A 170 -19.48 9.50 10.46
C GLU A 170 -18.06 8.97 10.70
N LYS A 171 -17.15 9.33 9.80
CA LYS A 171 -15.71 9.13 9.98
C LYS A 171 -15.20 10.25 10.88
N ASN A 172 -14.46 9.93 11.92
CA ASN A 172 -13.78 10.96 12.72
C ASN A 172 -12.64 11.55 11.90
N ASP A 173 -12.80 12.77 11.41
CA ASP A 173 -11.80 13.45 10.57
C ASP A 173 -10.54 13.89 11.35
N ASN A 174 -10.60 13.88 12.69
CA ASN A 174 -9.50 14.30 13.57
C ASN A 174 -8.69 13.11 14.14
N ASP A 175 -8.98 11.88 13.72
CA ASP A 175 -8.31 10.68 14.19
C ASP A 175 -7.53 10.04 13.03
N ASP A 176 -6.34 10.58 12.77
CA ASP A 176 -5.40 10.08 11.75
C ASP A 176 -4.53 8.91 12.29
N GLY A 177 -4.89 8.34 13.44
CA GLY A 177 -4.17 7.22 14.06
C GLY A 177 -2.76 7.55 14.60
N ALA A 178 -2.24 8.74 14.31
CA ALA A 178 -0.95 9.22 14.81
C ALA A 178 -1.16 10.19 15.99
N ARG A 179 -0.58 9.83 17.15
CA ARG A 179 -0.40 10.74 18.29
C ARG A 179 1.12 10.82 18.50
N ILE A 180 1.68 12.02 18.38
CA ILE A 180 3.12 12.32 18.54
C ILE A 180 3.43 12.49 20.03
#